data_AF-A0A5D6Y284-F1
#
_entry.id   AF-A0A5D6Y284-F1
#
_cell.length_a   1.000
_cell.length_b   1.000
_cell.length_c   1.000
_cell.angle_alpha   90.00
_cell.angle_beta   90.00
_cell.angle_gamma   90.00
#
_symmetry.space_group_name_H-M   'P 1'
#
loop_
_entity.id
_entity.type
_entity.pdbx_description
1 polymer ?
#
loop_
_entity_poly.entity_id
_entity_poly.type
_entity_poly.pdbx_seq_one_letter_code
_entity_poly.pdbx_strand_id
1 'polypeptide(L)'
;MLSLNSYGCVGRGATAAPPLSTNQHLHGHVVLPRLSLHGGSGSALSPTPPPPRGVTSLTKLEMMRASTHPLYRTTAGFDYGRHLDFKDVALSCPKHAKQATFTKEFIAGTFTDTSLSSADKSKQRHECWQKKVVERTKHMQVKYEELQQVLEAKKSVRRRAREQRRREMDEQHRAAAAIQARMRGVQVRQKLRDERHRRRTAAALRIQQVCRSRAEMHRAQQLLADMKHQVLGVFAIRIQGAARSYLLRADAKRELERRRQRRAKEAEDMRRRVFEMQDDAARDIQRALRSHIARKLERQQSTTSSSSDKDDFKDYYYATRGARSRRTLASLRRAKREKSIARIPLASLKA
;
A
#
# COMPACT_ATOMS: atom_id res chain seq x y z
N MET A 1 -11.58 51.24 2.49
CA MET A 1 -12.84 51.08 1.73
C MET A 1 -13.15 49.57 1.70
N LEU A 2 -13.65 48.93 2.75
CA LEU A 2 -15.02 48.97 3.29
C LEU A 2 -16.12 48.66 2.26
N SER A 3 -16.52 47.38 2.19
CA SER A 3 -17.93 46.90 2.28
C SER A 3 -17.84 45.38 2.56
N LEU A 4 -18.36 44.75 3.62
CA LEU A 4 -19.61 44.84 4.39
C LEU A 4 -20.88 44.64 3.55
N ASN A 5 -21.37 43.40 3.59
CA ASN A 5 -22.77 42.96 3.84
C ASN A 5 -22.72 41.41 3.86
N SER A 6 -22.70 40.66 4.96
CA SER A 6 -23.62 40.53 6.11
C SER A 6 -25.08 40.31 5.72
N TYR A 7 -25.56 39.06 5.82
CA TYR A 7 -26.83 38.55 6.38
C TYR A 7 -26.78 37.00 6.20
N GLY A 8 -26.98 36.10 7.16
CA GLY A 8 -27.23 36.17 8.59
C GLY A 8 -27.19 34.75 9.18
N CYS A 9 -26.84 34.69 10.48
CA CYS A 9 -27.25 33.78 11.55
C CYS A 9 -27.46 32.27 11.24
N VAL A 10 -26.54 31.37 11.62
CA VAL A 10 -26.22 30.82 12.98
C VAL A 10 -27.19 29.73 13.45
N GLY A 11 -26.65 28.53 13.70
CA GLY A 11 -27.39 27.48 14.40
C GLY A 11 -26.71 26.10 14.49
N ARG A 12 -25.53 26.03 15.13
CA ARG A 12 -24.95 24.88 15.88
C ARG A 12 -25.41 23.44 15.57
N GLY A 13 -24.47 22.68 14.98
CA GLY A 13 -23.92 21.41 15.48
C GLY A 13 -24.84 20.24 15.85
N ALA A 14 -24.77 19.15 15.08
CA ALA A 14 -25.02 17.80 15.58
C ALA A 14 -24.28 16.75 14.74
N THR A 15 -23.45 15.96 15.42
CA THR A 15 -22.82 14.73 14.96
C THR A 15 -23.85 13.61 14.75
N ALA A 16 -23.69 12.86 13.66
CA ALA A 16 -24.51 11.71 13.30
C ALA A 16 -23.87 10.39 13.76
N ALA A 17 -24.62 9.57 14.51
CA ALA A 17 -24.69 8.10 14.52
C ALA A 17 -25.40 7.57 15.80
N PRO A 18 -26.12 6.43 15.77
CA PRO A 18 -27.55 6.40 16.13
C PRO A 18 -27.92 5.29 17.17
N PRO A 19 -29.13 4.68 17.25
CA PRO A 19 -29.98 4.70 18.46
C PRO A 19 -30.37 3.31 19.04
N LEU A 20 -30.60 3.23 20.36
CA LEU A 20 -31.34 2.14 21.06
C LEU A 20 -31.96 2.80 22.32
N SER A 21 -33.27 3.07 22.41
CA SER A 21 -34.39 2.16 22.79
C SER A 21 -34.04 1.36 24.07
N THR A 22 -34.73 1.43 25.21
CA THR A 22 -36.18 1.59 25.48
C THR A 22 -36.40 1.92 26.99
N ASN A 23 -37.57 2.49 27.29
CA ASN A 23 -38.30 2.48 28.57
C ASN A 23 -38.01 3.55 29.65
N GLN A 24 -38.71 4.69 29.51
CA GLN A 24 -39.29 5.43 30.62
C GLN A 24 -40.82 5.28 30.57
N HIS A 25 -41.45 4.89 31.68
CA HIS A 25 -42.77 5.37 32.04
C HIS A 25 -43.03 5.23 33.55
N LEU A 26 -43.70 6.25 34.08
CA LEU A 26 -44.54 6.31 35.29
C LEU A 26 -43.90 6.80 36.60
N HIS A 27 -44.05 8.12 36.79
CA HIS A 27 -44.87 8.77 37.83
C HIS A 27 -44.76 8.32 39.29
N GLY A 28 -44.53 9.30 40.17
CA GLY A 28 -44.88 9.18 41.58
C GLY A 28 -44.34 10.32 42.47
N HIS A 29 -44.96 11.49 42.42
CA HIS A 29 -44.82 12.52 43.45
C HIS A 29 -45.33 11.97 44.79
N VAL A 30 -44.51 12.00 45.84
CA VAL A 30 -44.95 11.71 47.21
C VAL A 30 -44.98 13.00 48.02
N VAL A 31 -46.19 13.34 48.41
CA VAL A 31 -46.61 14.44 49.29
C VAL A 31 -46.33 14.04 50.75
N LEU A 32 -45.78 14.96 51.55
CA LEU A 32 -45.55 14.80 52.99
C LEU A 32 -46.87 14.91 53.77
N PRO A 33 -47.17 14.02 54.74
CA PRO A 33 -48.33 14.17 55.62
C PRO A 33 -48.07 15.20 56.73
N ARG A 34 -48.96 16.18 56.78
CA ARG A 34 -49.13 17.18 57.83
C ARG A 34 -49.87 16.53 59.01
N LEU A 35 -49.24 16.48 60.20
CA LEU A 35 -49.90 16.01 61.42
C LEU A 35 -50.79 17.12 62.00
N SER A 36 -52.08 16.82 62.08
CA SER A 36 -53.12 17.63 62.70
C SER A 36 -53.11 17.45 64.23
N LEU A 37 -53.17 18.58 64.93
CA LEU A 37 -53.63 18.65 66.32
C LEU A 37 -55.12 18.24 66.38
N HIS A 38 -55.47 17.38 67.33
CA HIS A 38 -56.83 17.27 67.85
C HIS A 38 -56.80 17.64 69.33
N GLY A 39 -57.64 18.61 69.69
CA GLY A 39 -57.95 18.97 71.06
C GLY A 39 -59.42 18.66 71.37
N GLY A 40 -59.68 18.58 72.68
CA GLY A 40 -61.01 18.56 73.32
C GLY A 40 -61.50 17.16 73.69
N SER A 41 -62.12 16.89 74.85
CA SER A 41 -62.52 17.70 76.01
C SER A 41 -63.13 16.77 77.09
N GLY A 42 -63.25 17.26 78.33
CA GLY A 42 -64.21 16.80 79.38
C GLY A 42 -63.78 15.60 80.26
N SER A 43 -63.32 15.76 81.50
CA SER A 43 -64.01 16.16 82.76
C SER A 43 -64.73 15.01 83.48
N ALA A 44 -64.22 14.64 84.67
CA ALA A 44 -64.94 14.34 85.93
C ALA A 44 -64.29 13.21 86.79
N LEU A 45 -63.82 13.63 87.98
CA LEU A 45 -63.96 13.04 89.32
C LEU A 45 -63.82 11.50 89.58
N SER A 46 -62.93 11.20 90.54
CA SER A 46 -62.94 10.09 91.50
C SER A 46 -62.13 8.80 91.18
N PRO A 47 -61.48 8.17 92.18
CA PRO A 47 -60.20 7.48 92.03
C PRO A 47 -60.35 5.97 91.81
N THR A 48 -59.55 5.41 90.92
CA THR A 48 -59.35 3.96 90.80
C THR A 48 -57.84 3.63 90.80
N PRO A 49 -57.43 2.55 91.49
CA PRO A 49 -56.02 2.22 91.71
C PRO A 49 -55.36 1.77 90.39
N PRO A 50 -54.06 2.03 90.18
CA PRO A 50 -53.37 1.52 89.00
C PRO A 50 -53.28 -0.02 89.07
N PRO A 51 -53.60 -0.75 87.98
CA PRO A 51 -53.42 -2.18 87.93
C PRO A 51 -51.93 -2.55 88.00
N PRO A 52 -51.57 -3.75 88.49
CA PRO A 52 -50.20 -4.22 88.54
C PRO A 52 -49.62 -4.28 87.12
N ARG A 53 -48.43 -3.69 86.93
CA ARG A 53 -47.68 -3.79 85.67
C ARG A 53 -47.20 -5.22 85.47
N GLY A 54 -48.07 -6.04 84.90
CA GLY A 54 -47.73 -7.31 84.28
C GLY A 54 -46.87 -7.07 83.04
N VAL A 55 -45.83 -7.90 82.95
CA VAL A 55 -44.96 -8.20 81.81
C VAL A 55 -45.51 -7.73 80.45
N THR A 56 -45.08 -6.56 79.99
CA THR A 56 -45.18 -6.22 78.57
C THR A 56 -44.11 -7.02 77.82
N SER A 57 -44.57 -7.92 76.98
CA SER A 57 -43.77 -8.85 76.19
C SER A 57 -42.70 -8.16 75.34
N LEU A 58 -41.48 -8.71 75.42
CA LEU A 58 -40.25 -8.30 74.71
C LEU A 58 -40.38 -8.27 73.17
N THR A 59 -41.42 -8.86 72.60
CA THR A 59 -41.59 -9.02 71.15
C THR A 59 -41.97 -7.73 70.40
N LYS A 60 -42.61 -6.76 71.08
CA LYS A 60 -43.09 -5.53 70.40
C LYS A 60 -41.98 -4.50 70.11
N LEU A 61 -40.86 -4.57 70.82
CA LEU A 61 -39.72 -3.65 70.67
C LEU A 61 -38.63 -4.22 69.74
N GLU A 62 -38.66 -5.51 69.44
CA GLU A 62 -37.72 -6.17 68.54
C GLU A 62 -38.16 -6.04 67.07
N MET A 63 -39.46 -6.15 66.80
CA MET A 63 -40.02 -5.94 65.45
C MET A 63 -39.80 -4.53 64.90
N MET A 64 -39.67 -3.51 65.75
CA MET A 64 -39.40 -2.12 65.32
C MET A 64 -37.91 -1.84 65.03
N ARG A 65 -37.00 -2.82 65.21
CA ARG A 65 -35.55 -2.60 65.09
C ARG A 65 -34.91 -3.14 63.80
N ALA A 66 -35.61 -3.95 63.01
CA ALA A 66 -35.02 -4.73 61.91
C ALA A 66 -34.91 -4.04 60.54
N SER A 67 -35.41 -2.81 60.36
CA SER A 67 -35.63 -2.26 59.00
C SER A 67 -34.58 -1.28 58.45
N THR A 68 -33.39 -1.14 59.05
CA THR A 68 -32.37 -0.18 58.53
C THR A 68 -31.06 -0.83 58.11
N HIS A 69 -30.77 -0.70 56.81
CA HIS A 69 -29.57 -1.23 56.17
C HIS A 69 -28.29 -0.58 56.74
N PRO A 70 -27.21 -1.34 57.01
CA PRO A 70 -26.02 -0.85 57.72
C PRO A 70 -25.28 0.29 57.01
N LEU A 71 -25.47 0.47 55.70
CA LEU A 71 -24.84 1.54 54.91
C LEU A 71 -25.55 2.91 54.96
N TYR A 72 -26.78 3.01 55.51
CA TYR A 72 -27.58 4.25 55.51
C TYR A 72 -27.89 4.77 56.94
N ARG A 73 -26.94 4.67 57.87
CA ARG A 73 -27.10 5.20 59.24
C ARG A 73 -26.62 6.66 59.30
N THR A 74 -27.53 7.60 59.56
CA THR A 74 -27.20 9.01 59.82
C THR A 74 -27.10 9.26 61.33
N THR A 75 -26.16 10.12 61.75
CA THR A 75 -25.80 10.39 63.16
C THR A 75 -26.74 11.38 63.87
N ALA A 76 -27.86 11.73 63.26
CA ALA A 76 -28.79 12.72 63.79
C ALA A 76 -29.86 12.03 64.65
N GLY A 77 -29.53 11.71 65.91
CA GLY A 77 -30.55 11.52 66.96
C GLY A 77 -30.73 10.13 67.58
N PHE A 78 -29.73 9.22 67.58
CA PHE A 78 -29.96 7.83 68.02
C PHE A 78 -28.96 7.22 69.03
N ASP A 79 -28.26 8.02 69.85
CA ASP A 79 -27.13 7.48 70.64
C ASP A 79 -27.39 7.24 72.14
N TYR A 80 -28.54 7.56 72.72
CA TYR A 80 -28.74 7.39 74.17
C TYR A 80 -29.29 6.01 74.61
N GLY A 81 -29.26 4.96 73.77
CA GLY A 81 -29.82 3.67 74.17
C GLY A 81 -29.50 2.42 73.34
N ARG A 82 -28.48 2.43 72.49
CA ARG A 82 -28.17 1.28 71.59
C ARG A 82 -26.85 0.55 71.85
N HIS A 83 -26.15 0.87 72.94
CA HIS A 83 -24.93 0.15 73.37
C HIS A 83 -25.07 -0.45 74.78
N LEU A 84 -26.23 -1.03 75.06
CA LEU A 84 -26.34 -2.02 76.12
C LEU A 84 -26.47 -3.37 75.42
N ASP A 85 -25.39 -4.14 75.43
CA ASP A 85 -25.47 -5.56 75.11
C ASP A 85 -26.48 -6.18 76.09
N PHE A 86 -27.54 -6.76 75.54
CA PHE A 86 -28.73 -7.25 76.28
C PHE A 86 -28.46 -8.49 77.17
N LYS A 87 -27.23 -8.70 77.64
CA LYS A 87 -26.93 -9.72 78.65
C LYS A 87 -27.10 -9.21 80.09
N ASP A 88 -27.15 -7.89 80.30
CA ASP A 88 -27.11 -7.32 81.66
C ASP A 88 -28.44 -6.72 82.15
N VAL A 89 -29.52 -6.77 81.34
CA VAL A 89 -30.80 -6.13 81.70
C VAL A 89 -31.66 -6.98 82.66
N ALA A 90 -31.35 -8.26 82.84
CA ALA A 90 -32.01 -9.09 83.85
C ALA A 90 -31.56 -8.79 85.30
N LEU A 91 -30.51 -7.97 85.49
CA LEU A 91 -29.95 -7.65 86.80
C LEU A 91 -30.27 -6.24 87.30
N SER A 92 -30.93 -5.40 86.51
CA SER A 92 -31.19 -3.99 86.88
C SER A 92 -32.65 -3.68 87.24
N CYS A 93 -33.38 -4.64 87.80
CA CYS A 93 -34.59 -4.35 88.58
C CYS A 93 -34.19 -4.25 90.04
N PRO A 94 -34.19 -3.06 90.68
CA PRO A 94 -34.01 -2.97 92.12
C PRO A 94 -35.18 -3.71 92.80
N LYS A 95 -34.93 -4.90 93.34
CA LYS A 95 -35.95 -5.76 93.98
C LYS A 95 -36.45 -5.27 95.34
N HIS A 96 -36.14 -4.03 95.74
CA HIS A 96 -36.44 -3.53 97.08
C HIS A 96 -37.08 -2.14 97.03
N ALA A 97 -38.37 -2.08 96.70
CA ALA A 97 -39.21 -1.01 97.23
C ALA A 97 -39.49 -1.37 98.70
N LYS A 98 -38.72 -0.81 99.63
CA LYS A 98 -38.99 -0.99 101.07
C LYS A 98 -40.37 -0.39 101.37
N GLN A 99 -41.30 -1.20 101.85
CA GLN A 99 -42.55 -0.72 102.43
C GLN A 99 -42.22 0.08 103.69
N ALA A 100 -42.49 1.39 103.66
CA ALA A 100 -42.47 2.22 104.86
C ALA A 100 -43.82 2.08 105.57
N THR A 101 -44.05 0.92 106.19
CA THR A 101 -45.17 0.70 107.11
C THR A 101 -44.64 0.86 108.54
N PHE A 102 -44.79 2.09 109.04
CA PHE A 102 -45.08 2.49 110.42
C PHE A 102 -44.60 1.57 111.57
N THR A 103 -43.88 2.17 112.53
CA THR A 103 -43.43 1.65 113.85
C THR A 103 -42.12 0.84 113.82
N LYS A 104 -41.26 0.82 114.84
CA LYS A 104 -41.66 0.48 116.21
C LYS A 104 -40.55 0.67 117.26
N GLU A 105 -39.61 1.62 117.11
CA GLU A 105 -38.57 1.83 118.15
C GLU A 105 -37.88 3.22 118.18
N PHE A 106 -38.32 4.21 117.38
CA PHE A 106 -37.55 5.45 117.17
C PHE A 106 -37.60 6.50 118.30
N ILE A 107 -38.00 6.11 119.52
CA ILE A 107 -37.93 6.95 120.72
C ILE A 107 -36.90 6.42 121.74
N ALA A 108 -36.26 5.26 121.48
CA ALA A 108 -35.36 4.60 122.44
C ALA A 108 -33.89 4.49 121.97
N GLY A 109 -33.38 5.49 121.23
CA GLY A 109 -31.94 5.67 121.03
C GLY A 109 -31.48 6.85 121.88
N THR A 110 -30.33 6.76 122.54
CA THR A 110 -29.72 7.88 123.28
C THR A 110 -29.50 9.05 122.31
N PHE A 111 -30.46 9.98 122.26
CA PHE A 111 -30.31 11.27 121.61
C PHE A 111 -29.33 12.09 122.44
N THR A 112 -28.04 11.80 122.30
CA THR A 112 -27.00 12.75 122.68
C THR A 112 -27.17 13.96 121.78
N ASP A 113 -27.66 15.05 122.36
CA ASP A 113 -27.80 16.32 121.71
C ASP A 113 -26.40 16.82 121.32
N THR A 114 -26.02 16.56 120.07
CA THR A 114 -24.78 17.06 119.46
C THR A 114 -25.02 18.38 118.73
N SER A 115 -26.08 19.11 119.11
CA SER A 115 -26.51 20.40 118.58
C SER A 115 -25.43 21.49 118.66
N LEU A 116 -24.45 21.36 119.55
CA LEU A 116 -23.30 22.29 119.65
C LEU A 116 -22.04 21.87 118.87
N SER A 117 -22.07 20.75 118.14
CA SER A 117 -20.99 20.38 117.18
C SER A 117 -21.41 20.52 115.71
N SER A 118 -22.61 21.07 115.46
CA SER A 118 -23.28 21.01 114.16
C SER A 118 -22.70 21.97 113.13
N ALA A 119 -22.22 23.16 113.55
CA ALA A 119 -21.59 24.13 112.67
C ALA A 119 -20.23 23.63 112.15
N ASP A 120 -19.36 23.13 113.03
CA ASP A 120 -18.03 22.62 112.66
C ASP A 120 -18.13 21.34 111.82
N LYS A 121 -19.04 20.41 112.16
CA LYS A 121 -19.31 19.23 111.33
C LYS A 121 -19.96 19.59 109.99
N SER A 122 -20.80 20.63 109.93
CA SER A 122 -21.37 21.12 108.67
C SER A 122 -20.31 21.74 107.77
N LYS A 123 -19.41 22.55 108.33
CA LYS A 123 -18.26 23.13 107.65
C LYS A 123 -17.33 22.04 107.11
N GLN A 124 -16.98 21.03 107.93
CA GLN A 124 -16.18 19.88 107.47
C GLN A 124 -16.87 19.08 106.36
N ARG A 125 -18.20 18.87 106.44
CA ARG A 125 -18.96 18.23 105.35
C ARG A 125 -18.94 19.06 104.07
N HIS A 126 -19.07 20.37 104.18
CA HIS A 126 -19.00 21.29 103.04
C HIS A 126 -17.62 21.30 102.40
N GLU A 127 -16.55 21.37 103.19
CA GLU A 127 -15.17 21.28 102.72
C GLU A 127 -14.86 19.92 102.08
N CYS A 128 -15.33 18.82 102.67
CA CYS A 128 -15.21 17.48 102.09
C CYS A 128 -15.98 17.37 100.76
N TRP A 129 -17.17 17.98 100.69
CA TRP A 129 -17.93 18.06 99.45
C TRP A 129 -17.23 18.90 98.38
N GLN A 130 -16.70 20.08 98.72
CA GLN A 130 -15.90 20.91 97.81
C GLN A 130 -14.67 20.16 97.31
N LYS A 131 -13.94 19.45 98.19
CA LYS A 131 -12.79 18.61 97.80
C LYS A 131 -13.21 17.53 96.80
N LYS A 132 -14.32 16.82 97.04
CA LYS A 132 -14.86 15.82 96.10
C LYS A 132 -15.28 16.44 94.76
N VAL A 133 -15.85 17.64 94.76
CA VAL A 133 -16.20 18.35 93.52
C VAL A 133 -14.94 18.72 92.74
N VAL A 134 -13.91 19.27 93.40
CA VAL A 134 -12.62 19.61 92.77
C VAL A 134 -11.90 18.38 92.24
N GLU A 135 -11.91 17.27 92.97
CA GLU A 135 -11.33 16.01 92.49
C GLU A 135 -12.11 15.46 91.29
N ARG A 136 -13.45 15.53 91.31
CA ARG A 136 -14.29 15.11 90.19
C ARG A 136 -14.06 15.96 88.95
N THR A 137 -13.91 17.28 89.07
CA THR A 137 -13.61 18.16 87.93
C THR A 137 -12.23 17.88 87.36
N LYS A 138 -11.20 17.71 88.20
CA LYS A 138 -9.86 17.29 87.76
C LYS A 138 -9.89 15.95 87.03
N HIS A 139 -10.56 14.95 87.58
CA HIS A 139 -10.69 13.64 86.93
C HIS A 139 -11.45 13.72 85.60
N MET A 140 -12.47 14.58 85.51
CA MET A 140 -13.22 14.82 84.27
C MET A 140 -12.37 15.54 83.21
N GLN A 141 -11.55 16.51 83.61
CA GLN A 141 -10.61 17.20 82.70
C GLN A 141 -9.60 16.22 82.11
N VAL A 142 -8.96 15.39 82.94
CA VAL A 142 -8.02 14.35 82.49
C VAL A 142 -8.71 13.40 81.49
N LYS A 143 -9.91 12.89 81.82
CA LYS A 143 -10.66 12.03 80.88
C LYS A 143 -11.02 12.72 79.57
N TYR A 144 -11.32 14.01 79.61
CA TYR A 144 -11.61 14.80 78.41
C TYR A 144 -10.36 14.95 77.54
N GLU A 145 -9.22 15.26 78.15
CA GLU A 145 -7.93 15.36 77.46
C GLU A 145 -7.50 14.02 76.84
N GLU A 146 -7.61 12.92 77.59
CA GLU A 146 -7.36 11.56 77.08
C GLU A 146 -8.26 11.23 75.89
N LEU A 147 -9.55 11.54 75.98
CA LEU A 147 -10.49 11.33 74.88
C LEU A 147 -10.10 12.18 73.66
N GLN A 148 -9.69 13.43 73.87
CA GLN A 148 -9.26 14.32 72.82
C GLN A 148 -8.00 13.80 72.13
N GLN A 149 -7.01 13.32 72.90
CA GLN A 149 -5.81 12.67 72.37
C GLN A 149 -6.14 11.42 71.54
N VAL A 150 -7.05 10.56 72.00
CA VAL A 150 -7.50 9.38 71.24
C VAL A 150 -8.19 9.78 69.94
N LEU A 151 -9.02 10.83 69.96
CA LEU A 151 -9.69 11.33 68.76
C LEU A 151 -8.71 11.93 67.76
N GLU A 152 -7.70 12.68 68.23
CA GLU A 152 -6.64 13.22 67.39
C GLU A 152 -5.76 12.13 66.79
N ALA A 153 -5.41 11.10 67.57
CA ALA A 153 -4.71 9.92 67.08
C ALA A 153 -5.53 9.19 65.99
N LYS A 154 -6.84 8.99 66.19
CA LYS A 154 -7.71 8.40 65.15
C LYS A 154 -7.79 9.27 63.90
N LYS A 155 -7.86 10.61 64.04
CA LYS A 155 -7.85 11.55 62.90
C LYS A 155 -6.53 11.47 62.13
N SER A 156 -5.39 11.42 62.81
CA SER A 156 -4.07 11.35 62.17
C SER A 156 -3.87 10.03 61.42
N VAL A 157 -4.29 8.89 62.00
CA VAL A 157 -4.28 7.58 61.32
C VAL A 157 -5.15 7.61 60.05
N ARG A 158 -6.36 8.17 60.13
CA ARG A 158 -7.25 8.29 58.96
C ARG A 158 -6.66 9.20 57.87
N ARG A 159 -5.98 10.29 58.24
CA ARG A 159 -5.28 11.18 57.29
C ARG A 159 -4.16 10.42 56.58
N ARG A 160 -3.28 9.75 57.33
CA ARG A 160 -2.19 8.94 56.76
C ARG A 160 -2.72 7.85 55.80
N ALA A 161 -3.77 7.13 56.18
CA ALA A 161 -4.37 6.11 55.32
C ALA A 161 -5.03 6.68 54.04
N ARG A 162 -5.54 7.91 54.07
CA ARG A 162 -6.03 8.60 52.87
C ARG A 162 -4.90 9.08 51.98
N GLU A 163 -3.85 9.64 52.57
CA GLU A 163 -2.65 10.06 51.84
C GLU A 163 -1.94 8.89 51.18
N GLN A 164 -1.82 7.75 51.86
CA GLN A 164 -1.25 6.54 51.30
C GLN A 164 -2.05 6.05 50.09
N ARG A 165 -3.38 5.95 50.20
CA ARG A 165 -4.24 5.59 49.05
C ARG A 165 -4.13 6.56 47.88
N ARG A 166 -3.96 7.86 48.15
CA ARG A 166 -3.73 8.86 47.08
C ARG A 166 -2.40 8.60 46.37
N ARG A 167 -1.33 8.34 47.13
CA ARG A 167 -0.01 8.01 46.55
C ARG A 167 -0.05 6.74 45.72
N GLU A 168 -0.68 5.68 46.22
CA GLU A 168 -0.86 4.42 45.48
C GLU A 168 -1.64 4.63 44.18
N MET A 169 -2.74 5.40 44.21
CA MET A 169 -3.50 5.76 43.00
C MET A 169 -2.66 6.59 42.01
N ASP A 170 -1.88 7.54 42.49
CA ASP A 170 -1.02 8.37 41.64
C ASP A 170 0.08 7.53 40.98
N GLU A 171 0.66 6.57 41.70
CA GLU A 171 1.63 5.61 41.16
C GLU A 171 1.01 4.72 40.09
N GLN A 172 -0.20 4.19 40.33
CA GLN A 172 -0.94 3.41 39.35
C GLN A 172 -1.27 4.23 38.10
N HIS A 173 -1.73 5.47 38.27
CA HIS A 173 -2.00 6.37 37.14
C HIS A 173 -0.74 6.67 36.34
N ARG A 174 0.40 6.92 36.99
CA ARG A 174 1.69 7.12 36.30
C ARG A 174 2.13 5.87 35.54
N ALA A 175 2.02 4.70 36.14
CA ALA A 175 2.33 3.43 35.50
C ALA A 175 1.43 3.17 34.28
N ALA A 176 0.12 3.39 34.42
CA ALA A 176 -0.84 3.26 33.33
C ALA A 176 -0.52 4.24 32.18
N ALA A 177 -0.22 5.50 32.49
CA ALA A 177 0.18 6.49 31.50
C ALA A 177 1.46 6.07 30.76
N ALA A 178 2.46 5.55 31.47
CA ALA A 178 3.70 5.05 30.87
C ALA A 178 3.45 3.86 29.92
N ILE A 179 2.61 2.90 30.33
CA ILE A 179 2.22 1.76 29.50
C ILE A 179 1.49 2.24 28.24
N GLN A 180 0.50 3.14 28.39
CA GLN A 180 -0.26 3.69 27.27
C GLN A 180 0.64 4.47 26.31
N ALA A 181 1.56 5.29 26.81
CA ALA A 181 2.52 6.02 25.99
C ALA A 181 3.41 5.05 25.20
N ARG A 182 3.89 3.97 25.83
CA ARG A 182 4.69 2.94 25.16
C ARG A 182 3.89 2.23 24.07
N MET A 183 2.65 1.85 24.35
CA MET A 183 1.76 1.20 23.38
C MET A 183 1.46 2.09 22.17
N ARG A 184 1.10 3.36 22.41
CA ARG A 184 0.91 4.35 21.34
C ARG A 184 2.19 4.52 20.51
N GLY A 185 3.35 4.59 21.16
CA GLY A 185 4.65 4.67 20.49
C GLY A 185 4.93 3.46 19.60
N VAL A 186 4.61 2.24 20.05
CA VAL A 186 4.77 1.01 19.24
C VAL A 186 3.83 1.07 18.02
N GLN A 187 2.55 1.40 18.22
CA GLN A 187 1.57 1.49 17.15
C GLN A 187 1.97 2.53 16.09
N VAL A 188 2.42 3.72 16.50
CA VAL A 188 2.87 4.77 15.57
C VAL A 188 4.11 4.31 14.80
N ARG A 189 5.11 3.73 15.48
CA ARG A 189 6.30 3.20 14.80
C ARG A 189 5.96 2.10 13.81
N GLN A 190 5.00 1.24 14.12
CA GLN A 190 4.53 0.22 13.18
C GLN A 190 3.87 0.84 11.95
N LYS A 191 2.93 1.77 12.13
CA LYS A 191 2.30 2.51 11.02
C LYS A 191 3.33 3.19 10.12
N LEU A 192 4.33 3.86 10.72
CA LEU A 192 5.41 4.51 9.98
C LEU A 192 6.28 3.51 9.21
N ARG A 193 6.56 2.33 9.79
CA ARG A 193 7.28 1.25 9.09
C ARG A 193 6.49 0.74 7.89
N ASP A 194 5.19 0.53 8.05
CA ASP A 194 4.31 0.04 6.99
C ASP A 194 4.18 1.06 5.86
N GLU A 195 4.01 2.35 6.18
CA GLU A 195 4.01 3.43 5.20
C GLU A 195 5.35 3.54 4.46
N ARG A 196 6.47 3.45 5.18
CA ARG A 196 7.81 3.47 4.59
C ARG A 196 7.98 2.28 3.64
N HIS A 197 7.52 1.09 4.03
CA HIS A 197 7.54 -0.09 3.18
C HIS A 197 6.70 0.12 1.92
N ARG A 198 5.45 0.58 2.05
CA ARG A 198 4.57 0.90 0.91
C ARG A 198 5.22 1.89 -0.06
N ARG A 199 5.81 2.98 0.44
CA ARG A 199 6.51 3.97 -0.39
C ARG A 199 7.71 3.37 -1.12
N ARG A 200 8.50 2.54 -0.45
CA ARG A 200 9.63 1.82 -1.07
C ARG A 200 9.17 0.86 -2.16
N THR A 201 8.14 0.07 -1.90
CA THR A 201 7.57 -0.85 -2.88
C THR A 201 7.02 -0.10 -4.09
N ALA A 202 6.28 1.00 -3.89
CA ALA A 202 5.80 1.84 -4.98
C ALA A 202 6.95 2.44 -5.81
N ALA A 203 8.02 2.92 -5.16
CA ALA A 203 9.20 3.43 -5.86
C ALA A 203 9.92 2.32 -6.65
N ALA A 204 10.08 1.13 -6.06
CA ALA A 204 10.69 -0.01 -6.72
C ALA A 204 9.90 -0.43 -7.98
N LEU A 205 8.56 -0.46 -7.91
CA LEU A 205 7.73 -0.75 -9.08
C LEU A 205 7.91 0.27 -10.20
N ARG A 206 8.00 1.58 -9.88
CA ARG A 206 8.29 2.63 -10.87
C ARG A 206 9.65 2.43 -11.52
N ILE A 207 10.68 2.13 -10.73
CA ILE A 207 12.03 1.84 -11.25
C ILE A 207 11.99 0.63 -12.18
N GLN A 208 11.32 -0.46 -11.77
CA GLN A 208 11.16 -1.65 -12.59
C GLN A 208 10.44 -1.37 -13.91
N GLN A 209 9.39 -0.56 -13.90
CA GLN A 209 8.68 -0.14 -15.11
C GLN A 209 9.60 0.63 -16.07
N VAL A 210 10.37 1.59 -15.56
CA VAL A 210 11.35 2.35 -16.37
C VAL A 210 12.44 1.45 -16.93
N CYS A 211 12.95 0.50 -16.14
CA CYS A 211 13.95 -0.45 -16.62
C CYS A 211 13.40 -1.35 -17.73
N ARG A 212 12.16 -1.83 -17.59
CA ARG A 212 11.50 -2.66 -18.61
C ARG A 212 11.27 -1.88 -19.90
N SER A 213 10.72 -0.66 -19.82
CA SER A 213 10.50 0.17 -21.01
C SER A 213 11.80 0.52 -21.72
N ARG A 214 12.89 0.79 -20.98
CA ARG A 214 14.21 1.02 -21.55
C ARG A 214 14.77 -0.23 -22.25
N ALA A 215 14.57 -1.41 -21.67
CA ALA A 215 14.97 -2.68 -22.30
C ALA A 215 14.19 -2.95 -23.59
N GLU A 216 12.88 -2.69 -23.61
CA GLU A 216 12.04 -2.78 -24.80
C GLU A 216 12.48 -1.82 -25.90
N MET A 217 12.76 -0.55 -25.53
CA MET A 217 13.29 0.45 -26.45
C MET A 217 14.62 0.00 -27.07
N HIS A 218 15.54 -0.54 -26.26
CA HIS A 218 16.82 -1.04 -26.75
C HIS A 218 16.64 -2.20 -27.74
N ARG A 219 15.73 -3.14 -27.45
CA ARG A 219 15.39 -4.24 -28.38
C ARG A 219 14.82 -3.70 -29.70
N ALA A 220 13.93 -2.72 -29.64
CA ALA A 220 13.37 -2.09 -30.83
C ALA A 220 14.44 -1.37 -31.67
N GLN A 221 15.39 -0.68 -31.02
CA GLN A 221 16.53 -0.06 -31.69
C GLN A 221 17.43 -1.09 -32.37
N GLN A 222 17.72 -2.21 -31.71
CA GLN A 222 18.49 -3.31 -32.30
C GLN A 222 17.78 -3.88 -33.53
N LEU A 223 16.47 -4.16 -33.42
CA LEU A 223 15.69 -4.67 -34.54
C LEU A 223 15.70 -3.70 -35.74
N LEU A 224 15.58 -2.40 -35.50
CA LEU A 224 15.69 -1.40 -36.56
C LEU A 224 17.10 -1.35 -37.17
N ALA A 225 18.15 -1.50 -36.37
CA ALA A 225 19.52 -1.56 -36.87
C ALA A 225 19.72 -2.81 -37.75
N ASP A 226 19.22 -3.96 -37.32
CA ASP A 226 19.30 -5.22 -38.07
C ASP A 226 18.55 -5.10 -39.41
N MET A 227 17.34 -4.53 -39.41
CA MET A 227 16.60 -4.27 -40.65
C MET A 227 17.38 -3.33 -41.59
N LYS A 228 18.00 -2.27 -41.07
CA LYS A 228 18.85 -1.38 -41.87
C LYS A 228 20.04 -2.14 -42.46
N HIS A 229 20.70 -2.98 -41.68
CA HIS A 229 21.82 -3.79 -42.15
C HIS A 229 21.40 -4.79 -43.23
N GLN A 230 20.24 -5.43 -43.09
CA GLN A 230 19.69 -6.32 -44.13
C GLN A 230 19.45 -5.57 -45.45
N VAL A 231 18.83 -4.39 -45.39
CA VAL A 231 18.58 -3.55 -46.56
C VAL A 231 19.91 -3.14 -47.22
N LEU A 232 20.89 -2.69 -46.43
CA LEU A 232 22.23 -2.37 -46.93
C LEU A 232 22.92 -3.59 -47.56
N GLY A 233 22.74 -4.78 -46.99
CA GLY A 233 23.24 -6.04 -47.56
C GLY A 233 22.66 -6.33 -48.95
N VAL A 234 21.35 -6.15 -49.14
CA VAL A 234 20.71 -6.29 -50.46
C VAL A 234 21.27 -5.29 -51.46
N PHE A 235 21.45 -4.02 -51.05
CA PHE A 235 22.07 -3.01 -51.92
C PHE A 235 23.51 -3.35 -52.28
N ALA A 236 24.31 -3.81 -51.33
CA ALA A 236 25.68 -4.24 -51.58
C ALA A 236 25.74 -5.36 -52.62
N ILE A 237 24.88 -6.39 -52.50
CA ILE A 237 24.78 -7.47 -53.48
C ILE A 237 24.41 -6.94 -54.87
N ARG A 238 23.44 -6.01 -54.96
CA ARG A 238 23.04 -5.40 -56.24
C ARG A 238 24.17 -4.62 -56.89
N ILE A 239 24.88 -3.79 -56.11
CA ILE A 239 26.02 -3.01 -56.60
C ILE A 239 27.14 -3.95 -57.07
N GLN A 240 27.48 -4.96 -56.29
CA GLN A 240 28.48 -5.96 -56.66
C GLN A 240 28.09 -6.72 -57.94
N GLY A 241 26.81 -7.11 -58.06
CA GLY A 241 26.29 -7.78 -59.26
C GLY A 241 26.36 -6.89 -60.50
N ALA A 242 26.01 -5.61 -60.38
CA ALA A 242 26.11 -4.63 -61.46
C ALA A 242 27.57 -4.41 -61.88
N ALA A 243 28.50 -4.27 -60.92
CA ALA A 243 29.93 -4.12 -61.18
C ALA A 243 30.51 -5.34 -61.89
N ARG A 244 30.23 -6.56 -61.40
CA ARG A 244 30.66 -7.81 -62.06
C ARG A 244 30.12 -7.91 -63.49
N SER A 245 28.84 -7.61 -63.68
CA SER A 245 28.20 -7.62 -65.01
C SER A 245 28.80 -6.58 -65.95
N TYR A 246 29.18 -5.41 -65.44
CA TYR A 246 29.89 -4.40 -66.21
C TYR A 246 31.27 -4.89 -66.67
N LEU A 247 32.07 -5.45 -65.75
CA LEU A 247 33.39 -6.00 -66.06
C LEU A 247 33.31 -7.10 -67.13
N LEU A 248 32.39 -8.06 -66.97
CA LEU A 248 32.18 -9.13 -67.96
C LEU A 248 31.82 -8.58 -69.35
N ARG A 249 30.97 -7.56 -69.42
CA ARG A 249 30.62 -6.90 -70.69
C ARG A 249 31.81 -6.14 -71.29
N ALA A 250 32.61 -5.47 -70.47
CA ALA A 250 33.81 -4.77 -70.91
C ALA A 250 34.84 -5.75 -71.50
N ASP A 251 35.06 -6.88 -70.84
CA ASP A 251 35.99 -7.91 -71.32
C ASP A 251 35.48 -8.59 -72.59
N ALA A 252 34.18 -8.88 -72.68
CA ALA A 252 33.57 -9.41 -73.90
C ALA A 252 33.71 -8.44 -75.09
N LYS A 253 33.57 -7.13 -74.86
CA LYS A 253 33.80 -6.10 -75.88
C LYS A 253 35.26 -6.07 -76.34
N ARG A 254 36.21 -6.06 -75.40
CA ARG A 254 37.65 -6.12 -75.71
C ARG A 254 38.00 -7.36 -76.53
N GLU A 255 37.46 -8.51 -76.15
CA GLU A 255 37.67 -9.77 -76.88
C GLU A 255 37.06 -9.75 -78.28
N LEU A 256 35.86 -9.18 -78.44
CA LEU A 256 35.24 -8.98 -79.75
C LEU A 256 36.09 -8.07 -80.65
N GLU A 257 36.62 -6.98 -80.11
CA GLU A 257 37.51 -6.07 -80.82
C GLU A 257 38.80 -6.76 -81.25
N ARG A 258 39.45 -7.54 -80.37
CA ARG A 258 40.62 -8.36 -80.73
C ARG A 258 40.32 -9.32 -81.89
N ARG A 259 39.15 -9.97 -81.87
CA ARG A 259 38.72 -10.87 -82.97
C ARG A 259 38.47 -10.12 -84.27
N ARG A 260 37.88 -8.92 -84.21
CA ARG A 260 37.67 -8.06 -85.39
C ARG A 260 39.00 -7.61 -85.98
N GLN A 261 39.95 -7.19 -85.14
CA GLN A 261 41.30 -6.83 -85.57
C GLN A 261 42.03 -8.01 -86.21
N ARG A 262 41.95 -9.22 -85.63
CA ARG A 262 42.50 -10.44 -86.26
C ARG A 262 41.91 -10.68 -87.65
N ARG A 263 40.58 -10.66 -87.79
CA ARG A 263 39.92 -10.85 -89.09
C ARG A 263 40.27 -9.76 -90.11
N ALA A 264 40.41 -8.50 -89.66
CA ALA A 264 40.82 -7.40 -90.52
C ALA A 264 42.24 -7.63 -91.04
N LYS A 265 43.18 -8.00 -90.17
CA LYS A 265 44.55 -8.38 -90.55
C LYS A 265 44.57 -9.58 -91.50
N GLU A 266 43.86 -10.66 -91.19
CA GLU A 266 43.74 -11.82 -92.07
C GLU A 266 43.17 -11.45 -93.44
N ALA A 267 42.17 -10.57 -93.50
CA ALA A 267 41.59 -10.09 -94.75
C ALA A 267 42.58 -9.21 -95.54
N GLU A 268 43.37 -8.38 -94.87
CA GLU A 268 44.45 -7.60 -95.49
C GLU A 268 45.56 -8.52 -96.01
N ASP A 269 46.00 -9.51 -95.24
CA ASP A 269 46.99 -10.50 -95.66
C ASP A 269 46.50 -11.31 -96.86
N MET A 270 45.22 -11.71 -96.87
CA MET A 270 44.60 -12.36 -98.03
C MET A 270 44.54 -11.44 -99.25
N ARG A 271 44.23 -10.15 -99.07
CA ARG A 271 44.27 -9.17 -100.17
C ARG A 271 45.69 -9.02 -100.72
N ARG A 272 46.70 -8.94 -99.84
CA ARG A 272 48.12 -8.88 -100.24
C ARG A 272 48.51 -10.11 -101.04
N ARG A 273 48.17 -11.32 -100.57
CA ARG A 273 48.41 -12.58 -101.32
C ARG A 273 47.71 -12.60 -102.67
N VAL A 274 46.49 -12.07 -102.77
CA VAL A 274 45.77 -11.96 -104.05
C VAL A 274 46.48 -10.99 -104.99
N PHE A 275 46.93 -9.85 -104.50
CA PHE A 275 47.75 -8.92 -105.30
C PHE A 275 49.07 -9.54 -105.75
N GLU A 276 49.78 -10.25 -104.86
CA GLU A 276 51.01 -10.98 -105.20
C GLU A 276 50.75 -12.02 -106.30
N MET A 277 49.68 -12.83 -106.19
CA MET A 277 49.29 -13.78 -107.23
C MET A 277 48.92 -13.10 -108.55
N GLN A 278 48.26 -11.95 -108.50
CA GLN A 278 47.92 -11.16 -109.69
C GLN A 278 49.19 -10.60 -110.35
N ASP A 279 50.14 -10.10 -109.58
CA ASP A 279 51.43 -9.60 -110.06
C ASP A 279 52.26 -10.74 -110.68
N ASP A 280 52.30 -11.91 -110.04
CA ASP A 280 52.97 -13.09 -110.57
C ASP A 280 52.31 -13.59 -111.87
N ALA A 281 50.98 -13.66 -111.91
CA ALA A 281 50.24 -13.99 -113.13
C ALA A 281 50.49 -12.96 -114.24
N ALA A 282 50.54 -11.66 -113.91
CA ALA A 282 50.85 -10.60 -114.86
C ALA A 282 52.27 -10.74 -115.41
N ARG A 283 53.25 -11.07 -114.56
CA ARG A 283 54.64 -11.38 -114.98
C ARG A 283 54.68 -12.58 -115.92
N ASP A 284 53.94 -13.65 -115.62
CA ASP A 284 53.87 -14.84 -116.48
C ASP A 284 53.21 -14.55 -117.84
N ILE A 285 52.12 -13.77 -117.87
CA ILE A 285 51.49 -13.30 -119.11
C ILE A 285 52.47 -12.45 -119.92
N GLN A 286 53.15 -11.49 -119.28
CA GLN A 286 54.15 -10.65 -119.95
C GLN A 286 55.32 -11.49 -120.50
N ARG A 287 55.80 -12.48 -119.74
CA ARG A 287 56.84 -13.43 -120.18
C ARG A 287 56.37 -14.24 -121.39
N ALA A 288 55.14 -14.76 -121.36
CA ALA A 288 54.55 -15.50 -122.47
C ALA A 288 54.35 -14.63 -123.72
N LEU A 289 53.85 -13.40 -123.56
CA LEU A 289 53.70 -12.41 -124.64
C LEU A 289 55.04 -12.04 -125.25
N ARG A 290 56.05 -11.69 -124.43
CA ARG A 290 57.42 -11.41 -124.92
C ARG A 290 58.00 -12.60 -125.67
N SER A 291 57.83 -13.81 -125.15
CA SER A 291 58.26 -15.04 -125.82
C SER A 291 57.51 -15.29 -127.13
N HIS A 292 56.20 -14.97 -127.19
CA HIS A 292 55.41 -15.08 -128.40
C HIS A 292 55.82 -14.05 -129.44
N ILE A 293 56.06 -12.79 -129.05
CA ILE A 293 56.58 -11.74 -129.92
C ILE A 293 57.96 -12.14 -130.47
N ALA A 294 58.86 -12.63 -129.62
CA ALA A 294 60.17 -13.13 -130.04
C ALA A 294 60.05 -14.25 -131.08
N ARG A 295 59.23 -15.28 -130.81
CA ARG A 295 58.95 -16.36 -131.77
C ARG A 295 58.26 -15.88 -133.05
N LYS A 296 57.37 -14.88 -132.98
CA LYS A 296 56.70 -14.29 -134.14
C LYS A 296 57.70 -13.52 -135.01
N LEU A 297 58.60 -12.75 -134.39
CA LEU A 297 59.71 -12.09 -135.06
C LEU A 297 60.65 -13.10 -135.71
N GLU A 298 61.03 -14.18 -135.01
CA GLU A 298 61.81 -15.28 -135.61
C GLU A 298 61.09 -15.91 -136.81
N ARG A 299 59.77 -16.16 -136.72
CA ARG A 299 58.97 -16.63 -137.87
C ARG A 299 58.95 -15.63 -139.02
N GLN A 300 58.82 -14.33 -138.74
CA GLN A 300 58.89 -13.29 -139.78
C GLN A 300 60.28 -13.19 -140.41
N GLN A 301 61.34 -13.49 -139.67
CA GLN A 301 62.70 -13.63 -140.19
C GLN A 301 62.93 -14.97 -140.91
N SER A 302 62.09 -15.98 -140.67
CA SER A 302 62.26 -17.34 -141.19
C SER A 302 61.31 -17.74 -142.33
N THR A 303 60.37 -16.90 -142.77
CA THR A 303 59.43 -17.28 -143.85
C THR A 303 59.11 -16.14 -144.82
N THR A 304 59.98 -15.96 -145.81
CA THR A 304 59.59 -15.61 -147.18
C THR A 304 59.00 -16.83 -147.87
N SER A 305 57.74 -17.18 -147.62
CA SER A 305 56.90 -17.96 -148.56
C SER A 305 55.54 -18.35 -147.98
N SER A 306 54.52 -18.21 -148.82
CA SER A 306 53.27 -19.00 -148.86
C SER A 306 52.08 -18.56 -148.01
N SER A 307 51.32 -17.64 -148.60
CA SER A 307 49.86 -17.68 -148.89
C SER A 307 48.89 -18.48 -148.00
N SER A 308 47.81 -17.76 -147.64
CA SER A 308 46.39 -18.15 -147.79
C SER A 308 45.88 -19.40 -147.07
N ASP A 309 44.95 -19.24 -146.11
CA ASP A 309 43.53 -19.36 -146.47
C ASP A 309 42.62 -18.81 -145.37
N LYS A 310 41.50 -18.23 -145.80
CA LYS A 310 40.41 -17.73 -144.97
C LYS A 310 39.36 -18.82 -144.78
N ASP A 311 38.65 -18.75 -143.66
CA ASP A 311 37.19 -18.92 -143.48
C ASP A 311 36.93 -19.35 -142.03
N ASP A 312 36.34 -18.49 -141.19
CA ASP A 312 34.91 -18.19 -141.03
C ASP A 312 34.16 -19.17 -140.10
N PHE A 313 33.25 -18.57 -139.33
CA PHE A 313 32.09 -19.18 -138.67
C PHE A 313 32.19 -19.78 -137.24
N LYS A 314 31.75 -18.94 -136.28
CA LYS A 314 30.64 -19.14 -135.32
C LYS A 314 30.44 -20.53 -134.68
N ASP A 315 30.61 -20.56 -133.35
CA ASP A 315 29.65 -21.06 -132.32
C ASP A 315 30.39 -21.60 -131.10
N TYR A 316 30.78 -20.73 -130.16
CA TYR A 316 31.32 -21.17 -128.86
C TYR A 316 30.98 -20.17 -127.74
N TYR A 317 29.72 -19.81 -127.62
CA TYR A 317 29.20 -19.13 -126.43
C TYR A 317 27.90 -19.80 -125.96
N TYR A 318 27.93 -20.25 -124.70
CA TYR A 318 26.82 -20.73 -123.86
C TYR A 318 26.36 -22.20 -124.01
N ALA A 319 27.08 -23.14 -123.37
CA ALA A 319 26.45 -24.29 -122.69
C ALA A 319 27.43 -25.04 -121.79
N THR A 320 27.59 -24.63 -120.53
CA THR A 320 27.86 -25.53 -119.38
C THR A 320 28.10 -24.71 -118.11
N ARG A 321 27.02 -24.30 -117.42
CA ARG A 321 26.99 -24.19 -115.94
C ARG A 321 25.63 -23.70 -115.47
N GLY A 322 24.78 -24.63 -115.03
CA GLY A 322 23.50 -24.22 -114.48
C GLY A 322 22.62 -25.36 -113.96
N ALA A 323 23.11 -26.22 -113.06
CA ALA A 323 22.21 -27.18 -112.40
C ALA A 323 22.67 -27.75 -111.04
N ARG A 324 23.42 -27.03 -110.19
CA ARG A 324 23.65 -27.46 -108.79
C ARG A 324 23.86 -26.30 -107.83
N SER A 325 22.82 -25.50 -107.53
CA SER A 325 22.89 -24.57 -106.39
C SER A 325 21.52 -24.06 -105.89
N ARG A 326 20.54 -24.96 -105.67
CA ARG A 326 19.30 -24.59 -104.96
C ARG A 326 18.94 -25.46 -103.74
N ARG A 327 19.69 -26.53 -103.43
CA ARG A 327 19.45 -27.35 -102.23
C ARG A 327 20.26 -26.96 -100.98
N THR A 328 21.26 -26.08 -101.08
CA THR A 328 22.14 -25.72 -99.95
C THR A 328 21.69 -24.50 -99.14
N LEU A 329 20.81 -23.64 -99.67
CA LEU A 329 20.27 -22.49 -98.93
C LEU A 329 19.13 -22.86 -97.97
N ALA A 330 18.42 -23.96 -98.21
CA ALA A 330 17.35 -24.43 -97.35
C ALA A 330 17.88 -25.15 -96.09
N SER A 331 18.99 -25.91 -96.20
CA SER A 331 19.62 -26.56 -95.05
C SER A 331 20.32 -25.57 -94.12
N LEU A 332 20.90 -24.49 -94.66
CA LEU A 332 21.57 -23.46 -93.86
C LEU A 332 20.59 -22.60 -93.02
N ARG A 333 19.34 -22.43 -93.49
CA ARG A 333 18.29 -21.70 -92.75
C ARG A 333 17.66 -22.53 -91.63
N ARG A 334 17.58 -23.87 -91.75
CA ARG A 334 17.14 -24.75 -90.64
C ARG A 334 18.18 -24.84 -89.52
N ALA A 335 19.47 -24.99 -89.86
CA ALA A 335 20.54 -25.06 -88.87
C ALA A 335 20.73 -23.77 -88.03
N LYS A 336 20.29 -22.61 -88.53
CA LYS A 336 20.28 -21.34 -87.77
C LYS A 336 19.11 -21.20 -86.79
N ARG A 337 17.96 -21.85 -87.03
CA ARG A 337 16.80 -21.79 -86.12
C ARG A 337 16.93 -22.75 -84.94
N GLU A 338 17.54 -23.91 -85.11
CA GLU A 338 17.71 -24.87 -84.00
C GLU A 338 18.71 -24.39 -82.93
N LYS A 339 19.75 -23.64 -83.33
CA LYS A 339 20.73 -23.09 -82.36
C LYS A 339 20.21 -21.89 -81.56
N SER A 340 19.13 -21.22 -81.98
CA SER A 340 18.53 -20.12 -81.23
C SER A 340 17.50 -20.56 -80.18
N ILE A 341 17.03 -21.81 -80.23
CA ILE A 341 16.02 -22.33 -79.28
C ILE A 341 16.69 -23.08 -78.10
N ALA A 342 17.89 -23.63 -78.28
CA ALA A 342 18.61 -24.40 -77.24
C ALA A 342 19.35 -23.55 -76.17
N ARG A 343 19.09 -22.24 -76.05
CA ARG A 343 19.80 -21.34 -75.10
C ARG A 343 18.87 -20.50 -74.22
N ILE A 344 17.70 -21.03 -73.87
CA ILE A 344 16.91 -20.48 -72.76
C ILE A 344 17.10 -21.42 -71.57
N PRO A 345 17.98 -21.10 -70.60
CA PRO A 345 18.05 -21.87 -69.37
C PRO A 345 16.77 -21.66 -68.55
N LEU A 346 16.03 -22.75 -68.32
CA LEU A 346 14.86 -22.89 -67.44
C LEU A 346 15.23 -22.75 -65.95
N ALA A 347 15.97 -21.70 -65.58
CA ALA A 347 16.44 -21.48 -64.21
C ALA A 347 15.99 -20.12 -63.61
N SER A 348 14.98 -19.45 -64.18
CA SER A 348 14.44 -18.20 -63.62
C SER A 348 12.94 -18.24 -63.26
N LEU A 349 12.35 -19.43 -63.13
CA LEU A 349 10.96 -19.61 -62.70
C LEU A 349 10.93 -20.43 -61.41
N LYS A 350 11.47 -19.86 -60.33
CA LYS A 350 11.17 -20.16 -58.92
C LYS A 350 11.98 -19.21 -58.03
N ALA A 351 11.37 -18.08 -57.68
CA ALA A 351 11.61 -17.33 -56.46
C ALA A 351 10.35 -16.49 -56.21
#